data_AF-A0A662HP52-F1
#
_entry.id   AF-A0A662HP52-F1
#
_cell.length_a   1.000
_cell.length_b   1.000
_cell.length_c   1.000
_cell.angle_alpha   90.00
_cell.angle_beta   90.00
_cell.angle_gamma   90.00
#
_symmetry.space_group_name_H-M   'P 1'
#
loop_
_entity.id
_entity.type
_entity.pdbx_description
1 polymer ?
#
loop_
_entity_poly.entity_id
_entity_poly.type
_entity_poly.pdbx_seq_one_letter_code
_entity_poly.pdbx_strand_id
1 'polypeptide(L)'
;MYVKTRRERKIVVVDVRETDTSKIADIFLRIEPNKDYELASALRMIVKGYDIEYREVAGIDVDKIYELADLMMSAKFGAVFYGLGVTMTSGKSRNIEELVRLVQDLNEWTKFVILPMRGHYNVTGSNQIKIWTTGYPFAVDFRRGYPRYFPGMTSTIDLLNNEEVDAALIVASDPIPHFPAKAASHLIKIPKITLDPKWSVTAMVSKVIIPTSIVGVECGGTAYRMDKVPLRTKKLIDPPEGILSDEEVLKMLLKEVKTLIR
;
A
#
# COMPACT_ATOMS: atom_id res chain seq x y z
N MET A 1 24.85 -7.31 -11.73
CA MET A 1 25.89 -7.79 -10.78
C MET A 1 25.23 -8.77 -9.81
N TYR A 2 25.53 -10.07 -9.92
CA TYR A 2 24.94 -11.09 -9.05
C TYR A 2 25.74 -11.16 -7.74
N VAL A 3 25.07 -10.93 -6.62
CA VAL A 3 25.66 -11.03 -5.28
C VAL A 3 25.19 -12.35 -4.66
N LYS A 4 26.12 -13.29 -4.48
CA LYS A 4 25.82 -14.70 -4.24
C LYS A 4 25.38 -14.96 -2.80
N THR A 5 25.92 -14.23 -1.83
CA THR A 5 25.65 -14.47 -0.41
C THR A 5 25.15 -13.22 0.32
N ARG A 6 24.51 -13.42 1.48
CA ARG A 6 24.08 -12.33 2.39
C ARG A 6 25.25 -11.50 2.90
N ARG A 7 26.42 -12.12 3.11
CA ARG A 7 27.63 -11.45 3.64
C ARG A 7 28.19 -10.40 2.70
N GLU A 8 27.87 -10.48 1.41
CA GLU A 8 28.28 -9.53 0.40
C GLU A 8 27.26 -8.39 0.20
N ARG A 9 26.18 -8.36 0.99
CA ARG A 9 25.15 -7.31 0.96
C ARG A 9 25.23 -6.52 2.25
N LYS A 10 24.98 -5.21 2.16
CA LYS A 10 24.76 -4.36 3.32
C LYS A 10 23.26 -4.13 3.47
N ILE A 11 22.71 -4.43 4.64
CA ILE A 11 21.32 -4.16 5.00
C ILE A 11 21.30 -3.06 6.05
N VAL A 12 20.59 -1.99 5.71
CA VAL A 12 20.28 -0.89 6.63
C VAL A 12 18.80 -0.94 6.94
N VAL A 13 18.44 -0.86 8.21
CA VAL A 13 17.05 -0.74 8.65
C VAL A 13 16.89 0.60 9.36
N VAL A 14 15.89 1.36 8.92
CA VAL A 14 15.44 2.60 9.57
C VAL A 14 14.05 2.33 10.11
N ASP A 15 13.90 2.34 11.43
CA ASP A 15 12.61 2.10 12.10
C ASP A 15 12.63 2.74 13.49
N VAL A 16 11.46 3.13 14.01
CA VAL A 16 11.32 3.71 15.35
C VAL A 16 11.57 2.69 16.47
N ARG A 17 11.50 1.40 16.14
CA ARG A 17 11.66 0.29 17.09
C ARG A 17 12.55 -0.80 16.52
N GLU A 18 13.13 -1.60 17.41
CA GLU A 18 13.80 -2.83 17.00
C GLU A 18 12.77 -3.87 16.55
N THR A 19 13.02 -4.44 15.38
CA THR A 19 12.20 -5.47 14.74
C THR A 19 13.05 -6.69 14.46
N ASP A 20 12.45 -7.82 14.09
CA ASP A 20 13.23 -8.99 13.70
C ASP A 20 14.08 -8.72 12.46
N THR A 21 13.67 -7.78 11.59
CA THR A 21 14.50 -7.33 10.46
C THR A 21 15.67 -6.47 10.92
N SER A 22 15.51 -5.61 11.93
CA SER A 22 16.63 -4.81 12.44
C SER A 22 17.69 -5.65 13.13
N LYS A 23 17.30 -6.76 13.79
CA LYS A 23 18.25 -7.69 14.45
C LYS A 23 19.22 -8.38 13.49
N ILE A 24 18.83 -8.52 12.22
CA ILE A 24 19.67 -9.13 11.17
C ILE A 24 20.29 -8.09 10.22
N ALA A 25 20.06 -6.81 10.48
CA ALA A 25 20.62 -5.70 9.71
C ALA A 25 22.07 -5.45 10.09
N ASP A 26 22.87 -4.96 9.13
CA ASP A 26 24.25 -4.56 9.41
C ASP A 26 24.32 -3.18 10.07
N ILE A 27 23.32 -2.33 9.82
CA ILE A 27 23.14 -1.02 10.44
C ILE A 27 21.66 -0.88 10.80
N PHE A 28 21.38 -0.50 12.03
CA PHE A 28 20.06 -0.09 12.47
C PHE A 28 20.11 1.38 12.90
N LEU A 29 19.29 2.19 12.25
CA LEU A 29 19.10 3.59 12.60
C LEU A 29 17.72 3.73 13.25
N ARG A 30 17.73 4.02 14.56
CA ARG A 30 16.50 4.28 15.29
C ARG A 30 16.10 5.73 15.05
N ILE A 31 15.10 5.94 14.21
CA ILE A 31 14.57 7.26 13.88
C ILE A 31 13.54 7.70 14.93
N GLU A 32 13.44 9.01 15.18
CA GLU A 32 12.33 9.58 15.91
C GLU A 32 10.99 9.41 15.16
N PRO A 33 9.88 9.15 15.88
CA PRO A 33 8.56 9.06 15.26
C PRO A 33 8.21 10.32 14.47
N ASN A 34 7.68 10.12 13.25
CA ASN A 34 7.26 11.19 12.34
C ASN A 34 8.38 12.08 11.77
N LYS A 35 9.63 11.60 11.77
CA LYS A 35 10.79 12.34 11.27
C LYS A 35 11.41 11.78 9.98
N ASP A 36 10.66 10.92 9.27
CA ASP A 36 11.09 10.29 8.02
C ASP A 36 11.44 11.34 6.93
N TYR A 37 10.67 12.43 6.88
CA TYR A 37 10.89 13.50 5.91
C TYR A 37 12.22 14.20 6.15
N GLU A 38 12.49 14.61 7.40
CA GLU A 38 13.71 15.30 7.79
C GLU A 38 14.96 14.44 7.54
N LEU A 39 14.91 13.14 7.86
CA LEU A 39 16.01 12.23 7.56
C LEU A 39 16.26 12.11 6.04
N ALA A 40 15.19 11.95 5.26
CA ALA A 40 15.31 11.87 3.80
C ALA A 40 15.87 13.17 3.20
N SER A 41 15.43 14.33 3.68
CA SER A 41 15.96 15.63 3.25
C SER A 41 17.43 15.83 3.64
N ALA A 42 17.83 15.43 4.85
CA ALA A 42 19.23 15.47 5.28
C ALA A 42 20.13 14.62 4.38
N LEU A 43 19.72 13.38 4.06
CA LEU A 43 20.45 12.53 3.12
C LEU A 43 20.56 13.18 1.73
N ARG A 44 19.50 13.83 1.25
CA ARG A 44 19.52 14.55 -0.03
C ARG A 44 20.47 15.74 -0.03
N MET A 45 20.55 16.48 1.08
CA MET A 45 21.50 17.58 1.22
C MET A 45 22.93 17.07 1.05
N ILE A 46 23.29 16.00 1.78
CA ILE A 46 24.63 15.41 1.72
C ILE A 46 24.93 14.87 0.32
N VAL A 47 24.00 14.14 -0.30
CA VAL A 47 24.17 13.59 -1.67
C VAL A 47 24.40 14.68 -2.72
N LYS A 48 23.93 15.92 -2.46
CA LYS A 48 24.14 17.09 -3.31
C LYS A 48 25.37 17.93 -2.93
N GLY A 49 26.15 17.49 -1.94
CA GLY A 49 27.35 18.19 -1.48
C GLY A 49 27.06 19.39 -0.58
N TYR A 50 25.89 19.45 0.06
CA TYR A 50 25.61 20.43 1.10
C TYR A 50 25.94 19.86 2.49
N ASP A 51 26.36 20.76 3.38
CA ASP A 51 26.64 20.42 4.77
C ASP A 51 25.43 20.57 5.68
N ILE A 52 25.43 19.82 6.78
CA ILE A 52 24.43 19.90 7.84
C ILE A 52 25.06 20.57 9.06
N GLU A 53 24.52 21.72 9.46
CA GLU A 53 25.03 22.48 10.62
C GLU A 53 24.52 21.94 11.98
N TYR A 54 23.48 21.10 11.95
CA TYR A 54 22.93 20.47 13.15
C TYR A 54 23.80 19.32 13.63
N ARG A 55 23.76 19.00 14.93
CA ARG A 55 24.41 17.81 15.49
C ARG A 55 23.60 16.53 15.30
N GLU A 56 22.28 16.68 15.20
CA GLU A 56 21.33 15.57 15.15
C GLU A 56 20.16 15.94 14.25
N VAL A 57 19.71 14.98 13.45
CA VAL A 57 18.50 15.09 12.63
C VAL A 57 17.67 13.83 12.84
N ALA A 58 16.36 14.00 13.09
CA ALA A 58 15.42 12.89 13.23
C ALA A 58 15.81 11.85 14.32
N GLY A 59 16.45 12.28 15.40
CA GLY A 59 16.93 11.38 16.46
C GLY A 59 18.27 10.70 16.17
N ILE A 60 18.96 11.07 15.08
CA ILE A 60 20.16 10.41 14.58
C ILE A 60 21.30 11.42 14.49
N ASP A 61 22.43 11.08 15.11
CA ASP A 61 23.68 11.85 15.02
C ASP A 61 24.07 12.05 13.56
N VAL A 62 24.40 13.28 13.20
CA VAL A 62 24.70 13.67 11.81
C VAL A 62 25.87 12.89 11.23
N ASP A 63 26.86 12.48 12.03
CA ASP A 63 27.98 11.65 11.56
C ASP A 63 27.47 10.31 10.98
N LYS A 64 26.47 9.70 11.63
CA LYS A 64 25.85 8.46 11.12
C LYS A 64 25.04 8.68 9.83
N ILE A 65 24.50 9.89 9.64
CA ILE A 65 23.78 10.25 8.43
C ILE A 65 24.77 10.43 7.28
N TYR A 66 25.93 11.05 7.51
CA TYR A 66 27.04 11.09 6.55
C TYR A 66 27.54 9.69 6.21
N GLU A 67 27.78 8.82 7.21
CA GLU A 67 28.17 7.42 6.98
C GLU A 67 27.15 6.67 6.10
N LEU A 68 25.85 6.90 6.34
CA LEU A 68 24.79 6.31 5.52
C LEU A 68 24.82 6.86 4.09
N ALA A 69 24.95 8.18 3.92
CA ALA A 69 25.00 8.80 2.60
C ALA A 69 26.19 8.28 1.79
N ASP A 70 27.38 8.20 2.39
CA ASP A 70 28.59 7.66 1.74
C ASP A 70 28.42 6.20 1.35
N LEU A 71 27.83 5.38 2.23
CA LEU A 71 27.48 4.00 1.93
C LEU A 71 26.51 3.91 0.75
N MET A 72 25.52 4.81 0.68
CA MET A 72 24.56 4.85 -0.42
C MET A 72 25.24 5.26 -1.73
N MET A 73 26.03 6.33 -1.74
CA MET A 73 26.71 6.83 -2.94
C MET A 73 27.76 5.84 -3.48
N SER A 74 28.45 5.12 -2.60
CA SER A 74 29.48 4.13 -2.98
C SER A 74 28.92 2.75 -3.36
N ALA A 75 27.62 2.51 -3.19
CA ALA A 75 27.01 1.23 -3.50
C ALA A 75 27.09 0.93 -5.00
N LYS A 76 27.30 -0.33 -5.39
CA LYS A 76 27.26 -0.72 -6.82
C LYS A 76 25.82 -0.82 -7.37
N PHE A 77 24.88 -1.12 -6.47
CA PHE A 77 23.44 -1.15 -6.74
C PHE A 77 22.70 -1.03 -5.41
N GLY A 78 21.84 -0.04 -5.28
CA GLY A 78 21.02 0.18 -4.08
C GLY A 78 19.53 -0.08 -4.34
N ALA A 79 18.84 -0.58 -3.31
CA ALA A 79 17.40 -0.76 -3.33
C ALA A 79 16.79 -0.24 -2.02
N VAL A 80 15.88 0.72 -2.12
CA VAL A 80 15.12 1.26 -1.00
C VAL A 80 13.75 0.59 -0.96
N PHE A 81 13.47 -0.11 0.14
CA PHE A 81 12.13 -0.66 0.41
C PHE A 81 11.46 0.18 1.48
N TYR A 82 10.20 0.56 1.26
CA TYR A 82 9.43 1.32 2.25
C TYR A 82 8.04 0.73 2.46
N GLY A 83 7.49 0.91 3.66
CA GLY A 83 6.19 0.37 4.06
C GLY A 83 5.35 1.39 4.82
N LEU A 84 4.42 0.89 5.65
CA LEU A 84 3.46 1.73 6.39
C LEU A 84 4.13 2.74 7.33
N GLY A 85 5.35 2.44 7.81
CA GLY A 85 6.14 3.36 8.64
C GLY A 85 6.46 4.70 7.95
N VAL A 86 6.39 4.76 6.62
CA VAL A 86 6.57 6.00 5.84
C VAL A 86 5.22 6.53 5.33
N THR A 87 4.31 5.64 4.92
CA THR A 87 3.06 6.05 4.26
C THR A 87 1.98 6.52 5.24
N MET A 88 2.07 6.12 6.52
CA MET A 88 1.06 6.40 7.54
C MET A 88 1.55 7.33 8.66
N THR A 89 2.80 7.80 8.62
CA THR A 89 3.34 8.82 9.53
C THR A 89 3.04 10.24 9.04
N SER A 90 3.34 11.25 9.87
CA SER A 90 3.22 12.66 9.48
C SER A 90 3.92 12.91 8.14
N GLY A 91 3.33 13.73 7.28
CA GLY A 91 3.80 13.96 5.91
C GLY A 91 3.21 12.99 4.87
N LYS A 92 2.92 11.73 5.22
CA LYS A 92 2.29 10.71 4.36
C LYS A 92 2.93 10.63 2.96
N SER A 93 2.27 11.20 1.94
CA SER A 93 2.77 11.21 0.55
C SER A 93 4.01 12.06 0.36
N ARG A 94 4.25 13.09 1.20
CA ARG A 94 5.47 13.92 1.14
C ARG A 94 6.71 13.14 1.54
N ASN A 95 6.60 12.20 2.48
CA ASN A 95 7.71 11.31 2.84
C ASN A 95 8.10 10.44 1.64
N ILE A 96 7.10 9.92 0.93
CA ILE A 96 7.32 9.10 -0.27
C ILE A 96 7.96 9.96 -1.38
N GLU A 97 7.46 11.17 -1.61
CA GLU A 97 8.02 12.11 -2.59
C GLU A 97 9.51 12.38 -2.30
N GLU A 98 9.85 12.63 -1.04
CA GLU A 98 11.23 12.92 -0.62
C GLU A 98 12.15 11.71 -0.80
N LEU A 99 11.69 10.50 -0.45
CA LEU A 99 12.45 9.27 -0.69
C LEU A 99 12.64 8.97 -2.19
N VAL A 100 11.62 9.25 -3.01
CA VAL A 100 11.74 9.11 -4.47
C VAL A 100 12.78 10.09 -4.99
N ARG A 101 12.78 11.34 -4.51
CA ARG A 101 13.79 12.33 -4.88
C ARG A 101 15.19 11.96 -4.41
N LEU A 102 15.34 11.42 -3.20
CA LEU A 102 16.62 10.89 -2.72
C LEU A 102 17.15 9.81 -3.65
N VAL A 103 16.30 8.87 -4.06
CA VAL A 103 16.68 7.82 -5.01
C VAL A 103 17.04 8.40 -6.37
N GLN A 104 16.37 9.45 -6.85
CA GLN A 104 16.73 10.16 -8.07
C GLN A 104 18.09 10.84 -7.96
N ASP A 105 18.34 11.58 -6.87
CA ASP A 105 19.60 12.27 -6.60
C ASP A 105 20.77 11.24 -6.50
N LEU A 106 20.54 10.09 -5.86
CA LEU A 106 21.51 8.99 -5.80
C LEU A 106 21.82 8.36 -7.16
N ASN A 107 20.89 8.42 -8.13
CA ASN A 107 21.12 7.89 -9.49
C ASN A 107 22.13 8.72 -10.29
N GLU A 108 22.52 9.91 -9.82
CA GLU A 108 23.66 10.66 -10.38
C GLU A 108 25.01 10.05 -9.99
N TRP A 109 25.06 9.33 -8.86
CA TRP A 109 26.27 8.69 -8.33
C TRP A 109 26.33 7.20 -8.68
N THR A 110 25.23 6.47 -8.51
CA THR A 110 25.18 5.02 -8.73
C THR A 110 23.76 4.50 -8.94
N LYS A 111 23.59 3.25 -9.38
CA LYS A 111 22.26 2.70 -9.66
C LYS A 111 21.45 2.49 -8.38
N PHE A 112 20.37 3.25 -8.19
CA PHE A 112 19.38 3.02 -7.14
C PHE A 112 17.98 2.76 -7.69
N VAL A 113 17.22 1.93 -6.97
CA VAL A 113 15.79 1.70 -7.19
C VAL A 113 15.02 1.85 -5.89
N ILE A 114 13.73 2.16 -5.99
CA ILE A 114 12.81 2.23 -4.85
C ILE A 114 11.58 1.37 -5.11
N LEU A 115 11.20 0.56 -4.13
CA LEU A 115 10.05 -0.32 -4.22
C LEU A 115 9.14 -0.17 -2.99
N PRO A 116 7.84 0.12 -3.17
CA PRO A 116 6.87 0.03 -2.08
C PRO A 116 6.61 -1.43 -1.70
N MET A 117 6.67 -1.74 -0.42
CA MET A 117 6.24 -3.02 0.14
C MET A 117 4.70 -3.05 0.22
N ARG A 118 4.07 -3.40 -0.90
CA ARG A 118 2.61 -3.48 -1.04
C ARG A 118 2.06 -4.61 -0.15
N GLY A 119 0.96 -4.34 0.55
CA GLY A 119 0.38 -5.23 1.55
C GLY A 119 -0.26 -6.51 0.98
N HIS A 120 -1.52 -6.44 0.55
CA HIS A 120 -2.21 -7.63 0.04
C HIS A 120 -1.65 -8.09 -1.31
N TYR A 121 -1.72 -9.40 -1.55
CA TYR A 121 -1.14 -10.07 -2.71
C TYR A 121 -1.54 -9.49 -4.08
N ASN A 122 -2.71 -8.84 -4.18
CA ASN A 122 -3.21 -8.26 -5.42
C ASN A 122 -3.67 -6.79 -5.30
N VAL A 123 -3.20 -6.05 -4.28
CA VAL A 123 -3.50 -4.61 -4.21
C VAL A 123 -2.95 -3.85 -5.42
N THR A 124 -1.80 -4.29 -5.95
CA THR A 124 -1.23 -3.77 -7.19
C THR A 124 -2.17 -4.01 -8.37
N GLY A 125 -2.74 -5.20 -8.51
CA GLY A 125 -3.62 -5.54 -9.63
C GLY A 125 -4.93 -4.77 -9.59
N SER A 126 -5.51 -4.56 -8.40
CA SER A 126 -6.68 -3.69 -8.24
C SER A 126 -6.41 -2.28 -8.77
N ASN A 127 -5.22 -1.71 -8.49
CA ASN A 127 -4.86 -0.42 -9.06
C ASN A 127 -4.60 -0.48 -10.57
N GLN A 128 -3.90 -1.50 -11.08
CA GLN A 128 -3.62 -1.64 -12.52
C GLN A 128 -4.91 -1.70 -13.34
N ILE A 129 -5.88 -2.51 -12.90
CA ILE A 129 -7.18 -2.64 -13.56
C ILE A 129 -7.90 -1.29 -13.59
N LYS A 130 -7.95 -0.58 -12.46
CA LYS A 130 -8.61 0.74 -12.38
C LYS A 130 -7.90 1.78 -13.26
N ILE A 131 -6.56 1.78 -13.32
CA ILE A 131 -5.80 2.70 -14.18
C ILE A 131 -6.16 2.47 -15.65
N TRP A 132 -6.10 1.23 -16.14
CA TRP A 132 -6.36 0.99 -17.57
C TRP A 132 -7.84 1.19 -17.95
N THR A 133 -8.78 0.99 -17.02
CA THR A 133 -10.22 1.11 -17.29
C THR A 133 -10.74 2.53 -17.12
N THR A 134 -10.17 3.31 -16.19
CA THR A 134 -10.72 4.61 -15.78
C THR A 134 -9.75 5.77 -15.93
N GLY A 135 -8.45 5.49 -16.15
CA GLY A 135 -7.36 6.46 -16.07
C GLY A 135 -6.82 6.69 -14.65
N TYR A 136 -7.45 6.14 -13.60
CA TYR A 136 -7.13 6.46 -12.21
C TYR A 136 -6.96 5.21 -11.31
N PRO A 137 -6.10 5.25 -10.28
CA PRO A 137 -5.72 4.05 -9.52
C PRO A 137 -6.67 3.62 -8.40
N PHE A 138 -7.38 4.55 -7.76
CA PHE A 138 -8.32 4.31 -6.65
C PHE A 138 -9.21 5.56 -6.47
N ALA A 139 -10.11 5.59 -5.48
CA ALA A 139 -10.96 6.76 -5.16
C ALA A 139 -11.67 7.36 -6.40
N VAL A 140 -12.12 6.51 -7.32
CA VAL A 140 -12.73 6.93 -8.58
C VAL A 140 -14.23 7.14 -8.36
N ASP A 141 -14.70 8.34 -8.64
CA ASP A 141 -16.10 8.75 -8.54
C ASP A 141 -16.75 8.76 -9.94
N PHE A 142 -17.90 8.11 -10.05
CA PHE A 142 -18.69 8.01 -11.29
C PHE A 142 -20.03 8.75 -11.24
N ARG A 143 -20.34 9.51 -10.17
CA ARG A 143 -21.64 10.19 -9.99
C ARG A 143 -22.06 11.10 -11.15
N ARG A 144 -21.09 11.65 -11.90
CA ARG A 144 -21.34 12.51 -13.07
C ARG A 144 -21.43 11.76 -14.40
N GLY A 145 -21.40 10.42 -14.38
CA GLY A 145 -21.40 9.59 -15.59
C GLY A 145 -20.04 9.41 -16.26
N TYR A 146 -18.96 9.99 -15.70
CA TYR A 146 -17.58 9.83 -16.16
C TYR A 146 -16.63 9.76 -14.95
N PRO A 147 -15.44 9.12 -15.08
CA PRO A 147 -14.52 8.93 -13.96
C PRO A 147 -13.90 10.26 -13.51
N ARG A 148 -13.97 10.50 -12.20
CA ARG A 148 -13.34 11.63 -11.50
C ARG A 148 -12.46 11.11 -10.37
N TYR A 149 -11.32 11.75 -10.12
CA TYR A 149 -10.33 11.28 -9.16
C TYR A 149 -9.87 12.41 -8.24
N PHE A 150 -10.27 12.33 -6.97
CA PHE A 150 -9.96 13.33 -5.95
C PHE A 150 -9.68 12.66 -4.60
N PRO A 151 -8.53 11.98 -4.42
CA PRO A 151 -8.12 11.49 -3.09
C PRO A 151 -8.14 12.63 -2.07
N GLY A 152 -8.73 12.38 -0.90
CA GLY A 152 -9.05 13.39 0.11
C GLY A 152 -10.50 13.90 0.05
N MET A 153 -11.24 13.59 -1.01
CA MET A 153 -12.69 13.82 -1.11
C MET A 153 -13.44 12.54 -1.46
N THR A 154 -12.98 11.82 -2.47
CA THR A 154 -13.66 10.62 -3.01
C THR A 154 -13.04 9.31 -2.50
N SER A 155 -12.15 9.36 -1.50
CA SER A 155 -11.63 8.16 -0.85
C SER A 155 -12.62 7.63 0.16
N THR A 156 -12.60 6.31 0.38
CA THR A 156 -13.52 5.63 1.30
C THR A 156 -13.53 6.25 2.71
N ILE A 157 -12.36 6.61 3.25
CA ILE A 157 -12.26 7.20 4.60
C ILE A 157 -12.89 8.60 4.64
N ASP A 158 -12.69 9.42 3.61
CA ASP A 158 -13.23 10.77 3.54
C ASP A 158 -14.75 10.73 3.44
N LEU A 159 -15.27 9.92 2.51
CA LEU A 159 -16.71 9.71 2.30
C LEU A 159 -17.42 9.20 3.57
N LEU A 160 -16.82 8.25 4.28
CA LEU A 160 -17.39 7.72 5.52
C LEU A 160 -17.31 8.73 6.67
N ASN A 161 -16.19 9.45 6.81
CA ASN A 161 -16.03 10.45 7.87
C ASN A 161 -16.94 11.65 7.69
N ASN A 162 -17.29 12.01 6.46
CA ASN A 162 -18.20 13.11 6.14
C ASN A 162 -19.66 12.65 6.03
N GLU A 163 -19.94 11.35 6.22
CA GLU A 163 -21.27 10.76 6.11
C GLU A 163 -21.93 11.01 4.73
N GLU A 164 -21.12 11.07 3.67
CA GLU A 164 -21.55 11.38 2.29
C GLU A 164 -22.10 10.16 1.52
N VAL A 165 -21.98 8.97 2.11
CA VAL A 165 -22.45 7.70 1.52
C VAL A 165 -23.55 7.09 2.37
N ASP A 166 -24.53 6.50 1.69
CA ASP A 166 -25.74 5.90 2.26
C ASP A 166 -25.77 4.37 2.15
N ALA A 167 -24.88 3.77 1.35
CA ALA A 167 -24.72 2.32 1.23
C ALA A 167 -23.27 1.92 0.89
N ALA A 168 -22.89 0.67 1.18
CA ALA A 168 -21.56 0.16 0.86
C ALA A 168 -21.59 -1.27 0.28
N LEU A 169 -20.77 -1.51 -0.75
CA LEU A 169 -20.43 -2.84 -1.25
C LEU A 169 -18.98 -3.15 -0.88
N ILE A 170 -18.77 -4.13 -0.01
CA ILE A 170 -17.46 -4.57 0.46
C ILE A 170 -17.09 -5.86 -0.25
N VAL A 171 -15.94 -5.89 -0.93
CA VAL A 171 -15.48 -7.06 -1.69
C VAL A 171 -14.09 -7.45 -1.20
N ALA A 172 -13.95 -8.68 -0.69
CA ALA A 172 -12.70 -9.28 -0.22
C ALA A 172 -11.91 -8.39 0.74
N SER A 173 -12.59 -7.77 1.72
CA SER A 173 -11.99 -6.84 2.66
C SER A 173 -12.76 -6.80 3.97
N ASP A 174 -12.07 -6.46 5.06
CA ASP A 174 -12.64 -6.35 6.40
C ASP A 174 -12.45 -4.93 6.97
N PRO A 175 -13.13 -3.90 6.43
CA PRO A 175 -12.91 -2.51 6.82
C PRO A 175 -13.25 -2.18 8.27
N ILE A 176 -14.23 -2.83 8.90
CA ILE A 176 -14.68 -2.48 10.26
C ILE A 176 -13.55 -2.49 11.30
N PRO A 177 -12.73 -3.56 11.43
CA PRO A 177 -11.61 -3.59 12.37
C PRO A 177 -10.37 -2.81 11.90
N HIS A 178 -10.29 -2.42 10.63
CA HIS A 178 -9.09 -1.80 10.06
C HIS A 178 -9.23 -0.30 9.78
N PHE A 179 -10.45 0.26 9.83
CA PHE A 179 -10.69 1.68 9.61
C PHE A 179 -10.62 2.50 10.90
N PRO A 180 -10.34 3.81 10.80
CA PRO A 180 -10.47 4.72 11.94
C PRO A 180 -11.89 4.67 12.53
N ALA A 181 -11.99 4.85 13.85
CA ALA A 181 -13.23 4.68 14.61
C ALA A 181 -14.42 5.48 14.03
N LYS A 182 -14.20 6.72 13.58
CA LYS A 182 -15.24 7.56 12.97
C LYS A 182 -15.80 6.93 11.68
N ALA A 183 -14.92 6.54 10.76
CA ALA A 183 -15.32 5.90 9.50
C ALA A 183 -15.99 4.54 9.74
N ALA A 184 -15.45 3.73 10.66
CA ALA A 184 -16.04 2.45 11.03
C ALA A 184 -17.45 2.63 11.63
N SER A 185 -17.64 3.61 12.51
CA SER A 185 -18.94 3.93 13.12
C SER A 185 -20.00 4.29 12.07
N HIS A 186 -19.67 5.11 11.07
CA HIS A 186 -20.62 5.40 9.98
C HIS A 186 -20.90 4.16 9.12
N LEU A 187 -19.85 3.40 8.77
CA LEU A 187 -19.99 2.17 8.00
C LEU A 187 -20.90 1.13 8.69
N ILE A 188 -20.91 1.08 10.02
CA ILE A 188 -21.83 0.22 10.79
C ILE A 188 -23.28 0.62 10.58
N LYS A 189 -23.59 1.92 10.55
CA LYS A 189 -24.96 2.46 10.48
C LYS A 189 -25.61 2.28 9.11
N ILE A 190 -24.84 2.38 8.04
CA ILE A 190 -25.39 2.29 6.67
C ILE A 190 -25.62 0.83 6.23
N PRO A 191 -26.61 0.58 5.35
CA PRO A 191 -26.76 -0.72 4.70
C PRO A 191 -25.50 -1.10 3.92
N LYS A 192 -25.01 -2.31 4.14
CA LYS A 192 -23.82 -2.82 3.46
C LYS A 192 -23.97 -4.28 3.08
N ILE A 193 -23.37 -4.62 1.95
CA ILE A 193 -23.29 -5.96 1.39
C ILE A 193 -21.82 -6.39 1.42
N THR A 194 -21.54 -7.59 1.90
CA THR A 194 -20.18 -8.15 1.93
C THR A 194 -20.09 -9.38 1.02
N LEU A 195 -19.15 -9.33 0.06
CA LEU A 195 -18.69 -10.46 -0.72
C LEU A 195 -17.35 -10.90 -0.14
N ASP A 196 -17.33 -12.02 0.57
CA ASP A 196 -16.11 -12.53 1.20
C ASP A 196 -16.21 -14.05 1.41
N PRO A 197 -15.16 -14.84 1.14
CA PRO A 197 -15.11 -16.26 1.50
C PRO A 197 -15.10 -16.50 3.02
N LYS A 198 -14.77 -15.49 3.83
CA LYS A 198 -14.56 -15.63 5.28
C LYS A 198 -15.64 -14.90 6.07
N TRP A 199 -15.92 -15.46 7.25
CA TRP A 199 -16.73 -14.80 8.26
C TRP A 199 -15.92 -13.71 8.97
N SER A 200 -15.92 -12.50 8.41
CA SER A 200 -15.20 -11.33 8.92
C SER A 200 -16.04 -10.49 9.89
N VAL A 201 -15.41 -9.59 10.64
CA VAL A 201 -16.15 -8.66 11.53
C VAL A 201 -17.09 -7.77 10.71
N THR A 202 -16.65 -7.36 9.52
CA THR A 202 -17.49 -6.63 8.58
C THR A 202 -18.69 -7.47 8.13
N ALA A 203 -18.49 -8.75 7.80
CA ALA A 203 -19.58 -9.63 7.42
C ALA A 203 -20.64 -9.76 8.54
N MET A 204 -20.23 -9.87 9.81
CA MET A 204 -21.15 -9.97 10.96
C MET A 204 -22.15 -8.81 11.08
N VAL A 205 -21.77 -7.62 10.63
CA VAL A 205 -22.62 -6.41 10.70
C VAL A 205 -23.20 -6.02 9.34
N SER A 206 -23.06 -6.88 8.33
CA SER A 206 -23.60 -6.66 6.99
C SER A 206 -25.05 -7.11 6.88
N LYS A 207 -25.83 -6.37 6.08
CA LYS A 207 -27.25 -6.69 5.83
C LYS A 207 -27.38 -7.92 4.93
N VAL A 208 -26.44 -8.10 4.01
CA VAL A 208 -26.35 -9.25 3.12
C VAL A 208 -24.90 -9.70 3.06
N ILE A 209 -24.70 -11.01 3.18
CA ILE A 209 -23.41 -11.66 3.02
C ILE A 209 -23.53 -12.63 1.85
N ILE A 210 -22.64 -12.51 0.88
CA ILE A 210 -22.59 -13.40 -0.27
C ILE A 210 -21.23 -14.12 -0.20
N PRO A 211 -21.18 -15.40 0.18
CA PRO A 211 -19.94 -16.15 0.19
C PRO A 211 -19.45 -16.36 -1.25
N THR A 212 -18.16 -16.12 -1.47
CA THR A 212 -17.51 -16.28 -2.78
C THR A 212 -16.32 -17.23 -2.69
N SER A 213 -15.89 -17.75 -3.83
CA SER A 213 -14.75 -18.68 -3.90
C SER A 213 -13.40 -17.98 -3.67
N ILE A 214 -12.48 -18.69 -3.03
CA ILE A 214 -11.14 -18.17 -2.70
C ILE A 214 -10.24 -18.17 -3.94
N VAL A 215 -9.82 -16.98 -4.37
CA VAL A 215 -8.87 -16.80 -5.48
C VAL A 215 -7.51 -17.42 -5.14
N GLY A 216 -7.02 -18.30 -6.02
CA GLY A 216 -5.77 -19.03 -5.85
C GLY A 216 -5.89 -20.33 -5.08
N VAL A 217 -7.11 -20.71 -4.67
CA VAL A 217 -7.41 -21.99 -4.00
C VAL A 217 -8.56 -22.68 -4.72
N GLU A 218 -9.72 -22.03 -4.78
CA GLU A 218 -10.97 -22.59 -5.34
C GLU A 218 -11.27 -22.06 -6.74
N CYS A 219 -10.75 -20.88 -7.06
CA CYS A 219 -10.83 -20.30 -8.40
C CYS A 219 -9.47 -19.73 -8.84
N GLY A 220 -9.25 -19.69 -10.16
CA GLY A 220 -8.05 -19.09 -10.74
C GLY A 220 -8.21 -17.58 -10.96
N GLY A 221 -7.13 -16.91 -11.34
CA GLY A 221 -7.17 -15.47 -11.56
C GLY A 221 -5.80 -14.91 -11.93
N THR A 222 -5.69 -13.59 -11.94
CA THR A 222 -4.43 -12.89 -12.16
C THR A 222 -4.16 -11.97 -10.97
N ALA A 223 -2.97 -12.12 -10.38
CA ALA A 223 -2.49 -11.28 -9.30
C ALA A 223 -1.20 -10.56 -9.70
N TYR A 224 -1.03 -9.33 -9.24
CA TYR A 224 0.18 -8.56 -9.47
C TYR A 224 0.99 -8.46 -8.19
N ARG A 225 2.24 -8.91 -8.23
CA ARG A 225 3.20 -8.76 -7.13
C ARG A 225 3.53 -7.27 -6.90
N MET A 226 4.18 -6.95 -5.79
CA MET A 226 4.56 -5.58 -5.43
C MET A 226 5.43 -4.87 -6.49
N ASP A 227 6.22 -5.62 -7.26
CA ASP A 227 7.04 -5.15 -8.39
C ASP A 227 6.29 -5.15 -9.72
N LYS A 228 4.96 -5.27 -9.70
CA LYS A 228 4.05 -5.25 -10.86
C LYS A 228 4.20 -6.43 -11.81
N VAL A 229 4.90 -7.50 -11.44
CA VAL A 229 4.92 -8.73 -12.22
C VAL A 229 3.55 -9.42 -12.13
N PRO A 230 2.85 -9.66 -13.26
CA PRO A 230 1.60 -10.41 -13.27
C PRO A 230 1.87 -11.91 -13.13
N LEU A 231 1.14 -12.55 -12.23
CA LEU A 231 1.20 -13.98 -11.97
C LEU A 231 -0.21 -14.57 -12.07
N ARG A 232 -0.33 -15.70 -12.77
CA ARG A 232 -1.59 -16.45 -12.83
C ARG A 232 -1.74 -17.26 -11.55
N THR A 233 -2.79 -16.98 -10.77
CA THR A 233 -3.19 -17.83 -9.65
C THR A 233 -3.93 -19.05 -10.20
N LYS A 234 -3.62 -20.23 -9.66
CA LYS A 234 -4.20 -21.50 -10.10
C LYS A 234 -5.31 -21.92 -9.13
N LYS A 235 -6.30 -22.61 -9.68
CA LYS A 235 -7.25 -23.39 -8.89
C LYS A 235 -6.56 -24.66 -8.42
N LEU A 236 -6.72 -24.99 -7.14
CA LEU A 236 -6.17 -26.18 -6.50
C LEU A 236 -7.27 -27.19 -6.17
N ILE A 237 -8.43 -26.71 -5.71
CA ILE A 237 -9.60 -27.53 -5.34
C ILE A 237 -10.87 -26.92 -5.93
N ASP A 238 -11.96 -27.69 -5.95
CA ASP A 238 -13.28 -27.16 -6.30
C ASP A 238 -13.87 -26.33 -5.14
N PRO A 239 -14.61 -25.24 -5.43
CA PRO A 239 -15.36 -24.53 -4.41
C PRO A 239 -16.49 -25.42 -3.86
N PRO A 240 -16.99 -25.14 -2.65
CA PRO A 240 -18.20 -25.77 -2.15
C PRO A 240 -19.39 -25.60 -3.11
N GLU A 241 -20.32 -26.55 -3.08
CA GLU A 241 -21.49 -26.52 -3.96
C GLU A 241 -22.29 -25.21 -3.80
N GLY A 242 -22.63 -24.58 -4.92
CA GLY A 242 -23.37 -23.32 -4.95
C GLY A 242 -22.54 -22.06 -4.71
N ILE A 243 -21.23 -22.18 -4.41
CA ILE A 243 -20.34 -21.02 -4.22
C ILE A 243 -19.77 -20.56 -5.57
N LEU A 244 -20.01 -19.29 -5.89
CA LEU A 244 -19.58 -18.64 -7.12
C LEU A 244 -18.30 -17.81 -6.90
N SER A 245 -17.61 -17.45 -7.96
CA SER A 245 -16.52 -16.46 -7.90
C SER A 245 -17.03 -15.03 -7.69
N ASP A 246 -16.16 -14.16 -7.17
CA ASP A 246 -16.47 -12.72 -7.03
C ASP A 246 -16.95 -12.12 -8.36
N GLU A 247 -16.31 -12.51 -9.48
CA GLU A 247 -16.65 -12.03 -10.82
C GLU A 247 -18.07 -12.42 -11.23
N GLU A 248 -18.47 -13.68 -11.00
CA GLU A 248 -19.81 -14.18 -11.34
C GLU A 248 -20.88 -13.47 -10.52
N VAL A 249 -20.68 -13.34 -9.22
CA VAL A 249 -21.60 -12.61 -8.33
C VAL A 249 -21.73 -11.15 -8.77
N LEU A 250 -20.61 -10.46 -9.04
CA LEU A 250 -20.62 -9.07 -9.49
C LEU A 250 -21.32 -8.90 -10.86
N LYS A 251 -21.19 -9.86 -11.77
CA LYS A 251 -21.93 -9.86 -13.06
C LYS A 251 -23.42 -10.01 -12.85
N MET A 252 -23.85 -10.90 -11.95
CA MET A 252 -25.27 -11.08 -11.60
C MET A 252 -25.85 -9.81 -10.98
N LEU A 253 -25.14 -9.22 -10.02
CA LEU A 253 -25.53 -7.95 -9.39
C LEU A 253 -25.63 -6.82 -10.42
N LEU A 254 -24.64 -6.70 -11.32
CA LEU A 254 -24.66 -5.68 -12.37
C LEU A 254 -25.84 -5.85 -13.32
N LYS A 255 -26.22 -7.09 -13.67
CA LYS A 255 -27.39 -7.37 -14.51
C LYS A 255 -28.66 -6.87 -13.84
N GLU A 256 -28.83 -7.14 -12.55
CA GLU A 256 -30.01 -6.70 -11.79
C GLU A 256 -30.03 -5.17 -11.59
N VAL A 257 -28.89 -4.55 -11.27
CA VAL A 257 -28.84 -3.08 -11.15
C VAL A 257 -29.26 -2.40 -12.46
N LYS A 258 -28.93 -2.98 -13.62
CA LYS A 258 -29.36 -2.45 -14.92
C LYS A 258 -30.86 -2.59 -15.21
N THR A 259 -31.59 -3.50 -14.55
CA THR A 259 -33.05 -3.58 -14.70
C THR A 259 -33.73 -2.47 -13.91
N LEU A 260 -33.13 -2.01 -12.80
CA LEU A 260 -33.64 -0.94 -11.94
C LEU A 260 -33.41 0.48 -12.48
N ILE A 261 -32.44 0.66 -13.39
CA ILE A 261 -32.07 1.96 -13.99
C ILE A 261 -32.87 2.24 -15.29
N ARG A 262 -33.64 1.28 -15.78
CA ARG A 262 -34.58 1.46 -16.91
C ARG A 262 -35.88 2.07 -16.44
#